data_AF-A0A450YX40-F1
#
_entry.id   AF-A0A450YX40-F1
#
_cell.length_a   1.000
_cell.length_b   1.000
_cell.length_c   1.000
_cell.angle_alpha   90.00
_cell.angle_beta   90.00
_cell.angle_gamma   90.00
#
_symmetry.space_group_name_H-M   'P 1'
#
loop_
_entity.id
_entity.type
_entity.pdbx_description
1 polymer ?
#
loop_
_entity_poly.entity_id
_entity_poly.type
_entity_poly.pdbx_seq_one_letter_code
_entity_poly.pdbx_strand_id
1 'polypeptide(L)'
;RIEIVHQHADTQETKTMKSPLTRITRFALCLALIVTATQSAHAEELVGSIPGQLSVRQGAAVYTIPIQVPPGVAGMQPDLAITYNSNAGNGLLGVGFSLSGLSVITRCGQTIAQDGRKGGVYYDARDRFCLDGQRLIAISGADGGSGTEYRTEIDGYSKIVSHGQQGSGPAWWRVQTKSGQVMEFGNTADSRIEAQGKSTVRLWAVNRMEDTVGNGIDFNYHEDNGSGEYYPTRILYAGGKVEFGVEGRSDSVVAYQAGSTLRQTKRIGRVDTYTQSDFIHGYEFNYDQIGPNNLSRLISASRCNSDGNCISPTKFGWRPESNAATHDKFSTPNRWVNSYGSSAGGWSTSYHPRMMADVNGDGLEDVVGFASGGVYVSLSSASGFTSPSRWVNSYGSSAGGWSVSHHPRMMSDVNGDGMADVVGFASGGVYVSLSTGSGFTSPSRWVNSYGSSAGGWSVSHHPRMMSDVNGDGMADVVGFASGGVYVSLSTGSGFTSPSRWVNSYGSSAGGWSVSHHPRMMADVNGDGMADVVGFADAGVYISLSTGSGFTSP
;
A
#
# COMPACT_ATOMS: atom_id res chain seq x y z
N ARG A 1 12.03 6.71 -9.14
CA ARG A 1 12.17 7.00 -10.60
C ARG A 1 13.11 5.97 -11.19
N ILE A 2 12.69 5.27 -12.23
CA ILE A 2 13.43 4.18 -12.89
C ILE A 2 13.87 4.66 -14.27
N GLU A 3 15.06 4.26 -14.68
CA GLU A 3 15.56 4.39 -16.05
C GLU A 3 15.58 3.00 -16.68
N ILE A 4 15.02 2.87 -17.89
CA ILE A 4 14.90 1.60 -18.61
C ILE A 4 15.82 1.68 -19.82
N VAL A 5 16.79 0.78 -19.90
CA VAL A 5 17.79 0.77 -20.99
C VAL A 5 17.58 -0.48 -21.83
N HIS A 6 17.24 -0.30 -23.11
CA HIS A 6 17.30 -1.35 -24.12
C HIS A 6 18.66 -1.27 -24.82
N GLN A 7 19.52 -2.28 -24.67
CA GLN A 7 20.73 -2.39 -25.49
C GLN A 7 20.38 -3.05 -26.83
N HIS A 8 20.41 -2.27 -27.91
CA HIS A 8 20.55 -2.82 -29.25
C HIS A 8 22.04 -3.03 -29.52
N ALA A 9 22.42 -4.24 -29.92
CA ALA A 9 23.74 -4.53 -30.43
C ALA A 9 23.83 -4.02 -31.88
N ASP A 10 24.32 -2.79 -32.08
CA ASP A 10 24.77 -2.32 -33.39
C ASP A 10 26.22 -2.76 -33.62
N THR A 11 26.41 -3.72 -34.52
CA THR A 11 27.71 -4.12 -35.05
C THR A 11 28.25 -3.02 -35.97
N GLN A 12 29.09 -2.12 -35.45
CA GLN A 12 29.87 -1.21 -36.29
C GLN A 12 31.15 -1.88 -36.80
N GLU A 13 31.19 -2.20 -38.10
CA GLU A 13 32.41 -2.51 -38.84
C GLU A 13 33.32 -1.27 -38.90
N THR A 14 34.46 -1.32 -38.20
CA THR A 14 35.53 -0.32 -38.33
C THR A 14 36.28 -0.50 -39.66
N LYS A 15 36.01 0.36 -40.63
CA LYS A 15 36.84 0.53 -41.84
C LYS A 15 38.09 1.36 -41.54
N THR A 16 39.24 0.71 -41.40
CA THR A 16 40.57 1.34 -41.39
C THR A 16 40.96 1.86 -42.79
N MET A 17 41.19 3.17 -42.91
CA MET A 17 41.90 3.81 -44.04
C MET A 17 43.42 3.69 -43.86
N LYS A 18 44.15 3.27 -44.90
CA LYS A 18 45.62 3.35 -44.99
C LYS A 18 46.04 4.32 -46.11
N SER A 19 47.01 5.18 -45.80
CA SER A 19 47.76 6.03 -46.76
C SER A 19 48.94 5.25 -47.40
N PRO A 20 49.46 5.65 -48.57
CA PRO A 20 50.48 4.88 -49.29
C PRO A 20 51.91 5.43 -49.17
N LEU A 21 52.86 4.67 -49.74
CA LEU A 21 54.31 4.88 -49.96
C LEU A 21 55.18 4.27 -48.82
N THR A 22 56.16 3.37 -49.04
CA THR A 22 57.16 3.27 -50.12
C THR A 22 57.83 1.87 -50.16
N ARG A 23 57.91 1.27 -51.36
CA ARG A 23 58.94 0.41 -52.01
C ARG A 23 59.97 -0.48 -51.22
N ILE A 24 60.13 -1.72 -51.78
CA ILE A 24 61.38 -2.46 -52.16
C ILE A 24 61.72 -3.83 -51.47
N THR A 25 61.56 -4.91 -52.28
CA THR A 25 62.31 -6.18 -52.49
C THR A 25 62.45 -7.36 -51.48
N ARG A 26 61.90 -8.52 -51.92
CA ARG A 26 62.50 -9.86 -52.24
C ARG A 26 62.85 -10.95 -51.17
N PHE A 27 62.44 -12.18 -51.53
CA PHE A 27 62.87 -13.57 -51.12
C PHE A 27 62.58 -14.02 -49.67
N ALA A 28 62.27 -15.28 -49.30
CA ALA A 28 61.80 -16.52 -49.94
C ALA A 28 61.43 -17.55 -48.83
N LEU A 29 60.62 -18.56 -49.20
CA LEU A 29 60.59 -19.96 -48.76
C LEU A 29 59.99 -20.40 -47.37
N CYS A 30 58.93 -21.23 -47.50
CA CYS A 30 58.53 -22.45 -46.76
C CYS A 30 58.56 -22.50 -45.21
N LEU A 31 57.38 -22.77 -44.61
CA LEU A 31 57.15 -24.01 -43.86
C LEU A 31 55.65 -24.30 -43.71
N ALA A 32 55.25 -25.54 -44.00
CA ALA A 32 53.88 -26.03 -43.84
C ALA A 32 53.53 -26.20 -42.35
N LEU A 33 52.34 -25.71 -41.94
CA LEU A 33 51.74 -26.03 -40.64
C LEU A 33 50.37 -26.65 -40.89
N ILE A 34 50.21 -27.90 -40.47
CA ILE A 34 48.94 -28.63 -40.40
C ILE A 34 48.13 -28.00 -39.27
N VAL A 35 47.04 -27.32 -39.61
CA VAL A 35 46.04 -26.86 -38.63
C VAL A 35 44.91 -27.87 -38.62
N THR A 36 44.81 -28.62 -37.53
CA THR A 36 43.63 -29.40 -37.18
C THR A 36 42.47 -28.44 -36.94
N ALA A 37 41.46 -28.47 -37.80
CA ALA A 37 40.23 -27.71 -37.62
C ALA A 37 39.40 -28.34 -36.48
N THR A 38 39.49 -27.76 -35.28
CA THR A 38 38.46 -27.93 -34.25
C THR A 38 37.25 -27.10 -34.68
N GLN A 39 36.14 -27.75 -35.04
CA GLN A 39 34.86 -27.06 -35.21
C GLN A 39 34.45 -26.50 -33.85
N SER A 40 34.56 -25.18 -33.66
CA SER A 40 33.82 -24.48 -32.62
C SER A 40 32.35 -24.57 -32.97
N ALA A 41 31.57 -25.25 -32.12
CA ALA A 41 30.12 -25.11 -32.12
C ALA A 41 29.81 -23.64 -31.78
N HIS A 42 29.30 -22.89 -32.75
CA HIS A 42 28.73 -21.58 -32.50
C HIS A 42 27.46 -21.78 -31.68
N ALA A 43 27.44 -21.26 -30.45
CA ALA A 43 26.19 -21.03 -29.73
C ALA A 43 25.39 -20.00 -30.54
N GLU A 44 24.20 -20.38 -31.01
CA GLU A 44 23.26 -19.42 -31.59
C GLU A 44 22.89 -18.41 -30.49
N GLU A 45 23.37 -17.18 -30.63
CA GLU A 45 22.94 -16.08 -29.79
C GLU A 45 21.51 -15.71 -30.20
N LEU A 46 20.56 -15.88 -29.29
CA LEU A 46 19.17 -15.47 -29.53
C LEU A 46 19.13 -13.94 -29.70
N VAL A 47 18.91 -13.49 -30.94
CA VAL A 47 18.79 -12.06 -31.29
C VAL A 47 17.37 -11.58 -30.96
N GLY A 48 17.25 -10.58 -30.08
CA GLY A 48 15.97 -9.94 -29.75
C GLY A 48 15.94 -9.28 -28.38
N SER A 49 14.85 -8.58 -28.09
CA SER A 49 14.54 -8.02 -26.77
C SER A 49 13.12 -8.42 -26.36
N ILE A 50 12.84 -8.40 -25.06
CA ILE A 50 11.47 -8.57 -24.59
C ILE A 50 10.70 -7.28 -24.93
N PRO A 51 9.55 -7.35 -25.62
CA PRO A 51 8.75 -6.17 -25.88
C PRO A 51 8.27 -5.56 -24.55
N GLY A 52 8.25 -4.23 -24.47
CA GLY A 52 7.73 -3.51 -23.31
C GLY A 52 7.16 -2.16 -23.71
N GLN A 53 6.15 -1.70 -22.98
CA GLN A 53 5.47 -0.43 -23.25
C GLN A 53 5.50 0.47 -22.02
N LEU A 54 6.01 1.68 -22.20
CA LEU A 54 5.92 2.76 -21.21
C LEU A 54 4.63 3.56 -21.44
N SER A 55 3.94 3.89 -20.35
CA SER A 55 2.82 4.82 -20.34
C SER A 55 2.82 5.64 -19.05
N VAL A 56 2.06 6.74 -19.05
CA VAL A 56 1.77 7.52 -17.85
C VAL A 56 0.27 7.42 -17.59
N ARG A 57 -0.12 6.99 -16.39
CA ARG A 57 -1.52 6.89 -15.97
C ARG A 57 -1.69 7.57 -14.62
N GLN A 58 -2.54 8.59 -14.57
CA GLN A 58 -2.81 9.35 -13.33
C GLN A 58 -1.52 9.87 -12.65
N GLY A 59 -0.55 10.34 -13.44
CA GLY A 59 0.73 10.83 -12.93
C GLY A 59 1.75 9.75 -12.53
N ALA A 60 1.35 8.48 -12.48
CA ALA A 60 2.26 7.36 -12.25
C ALA A 60 2.94 6.92 -13.56
N ALA A 61 4.22 6.58 -13.47
CA ALA A 61 4.93 5.91 -14.54
C ALA A 61 4.56 4.42 -14.53
N VAL A 62 4.07 3.91 -15.66
CA VAL A 62 3.64 2.52 -15.82
C VAL A 62 4.43 1.87 -16.95
N TYR A 63 5.10 0.76 -16.68
CA TYR A 63 5.84 -0.01 -17.69
C TYR A 63 5.36 -1.45 -17.71
N THR A 64 4.97 -1.96 -18.88
CA THR A 64 4.36 -3.29 -19.01
C THR A 64 5.17 -4.17 -19.95
N ILE A 65 5.47 -5.40 -19.53
CA ILE A 65 6.15 -6.43 -20.30
C ILE A 65 5.22 -7.66 -20.41
N PRO A 66 4.63 -7.95 -21.59
CA PRO A 66 3.76 -9.10 -21.75
C PRO A 66 4.55 -10.41 -21.69
N ILE A 67 3.95 -11.38 -21.01
CA ILE A 67 4.40 -12.78 -20.98
C ILE A 67 3.74 -13.47 -22.16
N GLN A 68 4.55 -13.84 -23.16
CA GLN A 68 4.05 -14.53 -24.33
C GLN A 68 3.65 -15.95 -23.93
N VAL A 69 2.45 -16.37 -24.30
CA VAL A 69 1.96 -17.72 -24.07
C VAL A 69 1.54 -18.37 -25.39
N PRO A 70 1.63 -19.70 -25.52
CA PRO A 70 1.08 -20.39 -26.69
C PRO A 70 -0.38 -20.01 -26.94
N PRO A 71 -0.80 -19.82 -28.20
CA PRO A 71 -2.18 -19.45 -28.51
C PRO A 71 -3.19 -20.49 -28.02
N GLY A 72 -4.30 -20.01 -27.49
CA GLY A 72 -5.42 -20.84 -27.08
C GLY A 72 -6.42 -21.06 -28.21
N VAL A 73 -7.32 -22.02 -28.04
CA VAL A 73 -8.44 -22.23 -28.97
C VAL A 73 -9.36 -21.02 -28.93
N ALA A 74 -9.73 -20.50 -30.10
CA ALA A 74 -10.59 -19.32 -30.25
C ALA A 74 -10.10 -18.06 -29.48
N GLY A 75 -8.78 -17.97 -29.22
CA GLY A 75 -8.20 -16.86 -28.44
C GLY A 75 -8.34 -17.00 -26.92
N MET A 76 -8.84 -18.13 -26.40
CA MET A 76 -8.90 -18.42 -24.97
C MET A 76 -7.52 -18.84 -24.43
N GLN A 77 -6.71 -17.84 -24.13
CA GLN A 77 -5.39 -17.95 -23.52
C GLN A 77 -5.23 -16.89 -22.43
N PRO A 78 -4.37 -17.12 -21.42
CA PRO A 78 -4.15 -16.12 -20.38
C PRO A 78 -3.40 -14.90 -20.95
N ASP A 79 -3.85 -13.70 -20.57
CA ASP A 79 -3.19 -12.43 -20.90
C ASP A 79 -2.40 -11.95 -19.68
N LEU A 80 -1.13 -12.33 -19.60
CA LEU A 80 -0.25 -12.06 -18.46
C LEU A 80 0.80 -11.01 -18.82
N ALA A 81 1.11 -10.13 -17.88
CA ALA A 81 2.24 -9.20 -18.03
C ALA A 81 2.87 -8.81 -16.69
N ILE A 82 4.15 -8.48 -16.72
CA ILE A 82 4.84 -7.83 -15.60
C ILE A 82 4.63 -6.34 -15.74
N THR A 83 4.11 -5.71 -14.70
CA THR A 83 3.79 -4.29 -14.70
C THR A 83 4.50 -3.57 -13.57
N TYR A 84 5.32 -2.59 -13.93
CA TYR A 84 5.80 -1.57 -13.03
C TYR A 84 4.76 -0.45 -12.89
N ASN A 85 4.54 0.02 -11.67
CA ASN A 85 3.81 1.25 -11.36
C ASN A 85 4.57 2.01 -10.28
N SER A 86 4.88 3.28 -10.50
CA SER A 86 5.65 4.10 -9.54
C SER A 86 4.98 4.31 -8.18
N ASN A 87 3.67 4.06 -8.08
CA ASN A 87 2.90 4.16 -6.83
C ASN A 87 2.64 2.78 -6.21
N ALA A 88 3.07 1.68 -6.84
CA ALA A 88 2.87 0.34 -6.28
C ALA A 88 3.90 0.05 -5.18
N GLY A 89 3.43 -0.61 -4.12
CA GLY A 89 4.24 -1.06 -3.00
C GLY A 89 5.07 -2.31 -3.32
N ASN A 90 5.47 -3.03 -2.28
CA ASN A 90 6.18 -4.30 -2.40
C ASN A 90 5.20 -5.43 -2.73
N GLY A 91 5.52 -6.27 -3.72
CA GLY A 91 4.65 -7.34 -4.18
C GLY A 91 5.42 -8.59 -4.62
N LEU A 92 4.75 -9.51 -5.33
CA LEU A 92 5.34 -10.79 -5.76
C LEU A 92 6.55 -10.62 -6.71
N LEU A 93 6.75 -9.44 -7.29
CA LEU A 93 7.88 -9.12 -8.16
C LEU A 93 8.75 -7.97 -7.59
N GLY A 94 8.70 -7.78 -6.27
CA GLY A 94 9.43 -6.70 -5.58
C GLY A 94 8.70 -5.36 -5.58
N VAL A 95 9.38 -4.32 -5.12
CA VAL A 95 8.81 -2.95 -5.00
C VAL A 95 8.47 -2.39 -6.37
N GLY A 96 7.25 -1.88 -6.52
CA GLY A 96 6.77 -1.22 -7.73
C GLY A 96 6.36 -2.17 -8.86
N PHE A 97 6.74 -3.45 -8.81
CA PHE A 97 6.45 -4.45 -9.84
C PHE A 97 5.38 -5.44 -9.39
N SER A 98 4.50 -5.81 -10.31
CA SER A 98 3.37 -6.73 -10.08
C SER A 98 3.14 -7.61 -11.30
N LEU A 99 2.47 -8.74 -11.09
CA LEU A 99 1.98 -9.62 -12.15
C LEU A 99 0.53 -9.22 -12.45
N SER A 100 0.26 -8.81 -13.68
CA SER A 100 -1.08 -8.52 -14.19
C SER A 100 -1.64 -9.72 -14.96
N GLY A 101 -2.96 -9.74 -15.15
CA GLY A 101 -3.68 -10.83 -15.81
C GLY A 101 -4.34 -11.83 -14.85
N LEU A 102 -4.23 -11.60 -13.55
CA LEU A 102 -4.88 -12.39 -12.50
C LEU A 102 -5.93 -11.51 -11.81
N SER A 103 -7.17 -11.63 -12.26
CA SER A 103 -8.29 -10.86 -11.72
C SER A 103 -8.69 -11.36 -10.33
N VAL A 104 -9.12 -10.45 -9.46
CA VAL A 104 -9.54 -10.75 -8.10
C VAL A 104 -10.78 -9.95 -7.71
N ILE A 105 -11.65 -10.54 -6.91
CA ILE A 105 -12.61 -9.80 -6.11
C ILE A 105 -12.02 -9.69 -4.70
N THR A 106 -12.00 -8.49 -4.15
CA THR A 106 -11.52 -8.21 -2.79
C THR A 106 -12.59 -7.54 -1.97
N ARG A 107 -12.43 -7.61 -0.65
CA ARG A 107 -13.11 -6.66 0.23
C ARG A 107 -12.46 -5.29 0.11
N CYS A 108 -13.28 -4.25 0.15
CA CYS A 108 -12.87 -2.86 0.17
C CYS A 108 -13.69 -2.09 1.21
N GLY A 109 -13.15 -0.95 1.65
CA GLY A 109 -13.78 -0.09 2.64
C GLY A 109 -14.96 0.69 2.08
N GLN A 110 -15.72 1.30 2.99
CA GLN A 110 -16.72 2.30 2.67
C GLN A 110 -16.08 3.66 2.42
N THR A 111 -16.70 4.45 1.56
CA THR A 111 -16.23 5.77 1.16
C THR A 111 -17.34 6.80 1.35
N ILE A 112 -17.00 8.05 1.66
CA ILE A 112 -18.01 9.09 1.86
C ILE A 112 -18.85 9.31 0.60
N ALA A 113 -18.23 9.29 -0.57
CA ALA A 113 -18.93 9.54 -1.83
C ALA A 113 -20.00 8.48 -2.17
N GLN A 114 -19.75 7.20 -1.87
CA GLN A 114 -20.67 6.11 -2.21
C GLN A 114 -21.56 5.68 -1.03
N ASP A 115 -21.04 5.71 0.19
CA ASP A 115 -21.68 5.14 1.39
C ASP A 115 -22.11 6.21 2.41
N GLY A 116 -21.79 7.49 2.18
CA GLY A 116 -22.09 8.61 3.10
C GLY A 116 -21.23 8.62 4.37
N ARG A 117 -20.27 7.70 4.48
CA ARG A 117 -19.32 7.58 5.60
C ARG A 117 -18.04 6.88 5.17
N LYS A 118 -16.94 7.18 5.83
CA LYS A 118 -15.69 6.43 5.71
C LYS A 118 -15.76 5.13 6.54
N GLY A 119 -15.11 4.07 6.07
CA GLY A 119 -14.91 2.86 6.85
C GLY A 119 -13.93 1.89 6.20
N GLY A 120 -13.25 1.09 6.99
CA GLY A 120 -12.26 0.11 6.55
C GLY A 120 -12.88 -1.24 6.19
N VAL A 121 -12.02 -2.27 6.11
CA VAL A 121 -12.43 -3.67 6.02
C VAL A 121 -12.42 -4.27 7.42
N TYR A 122 -13.57 -4.66 7.92
CA TYR A 122 -13.78 -5.20 9.28
C TYR A 122 -14.06 -6.70 9.30
N TYR A 123 -14.19 -7.34 8.13
CA TYR A 123 -14.63 -8.74 7.97
C TYR A 123 -16.05 -8.99 8.48
N ASP A 124 -16.94 -8.01 8.30
CA ASP A 124 -18.36 -8.10 8.66
C ASP A 124 -19.28 -7.54 7.54
N ALA A 125 -20.56 -7.34 7.86
CA ALA A 125 -21.56 -6.87 6.91
C ALA A 125 -21.41 -5.39 6.47
N ARG A 126 -20.48 -4.64 7.08
CA ARG A 126 -20.15 -3.26 6.69
C ARG A 126 -19.22 -3.22 5.48
N ASP A 127 -18.47 -4.30 5.26
CA ASP A 127 -17.52 -4.38 4.17
C ASP A 127 -18.21 -4.29 2.82
N ARG A 128 -17.42 -3.88 1.84
CA ARG A 128 -17.81 -3.70 0.46
C ARG A 128 -16.94 -4.59 -0.42
N PHE A 129 -17.36 -4.78 -1.66
CA PHE A 129 -16.66 -5.65 -2.60
C PHE A 129 -16.18 -4.86 -3.80
N CYS A 130 -14.99 -5.20 -4.28
CA CYS A 130 -14.34 -4.55 -5.41
C CYS A 130 -13.79 -5.62 -6.37
N LEU A 131 -14.13 -5.53 -7.65
CA LEU A 131 -13.55 -6.34 -8.72
C LEU A 131 -12.39 -5.57 -9.32
N ASP A 132 -11.17 -6.09 -9.18
CA ASP A 132 -9.94 -5.44 -9.64
C ASP A 132 -9.81 -3.98 -9.15
N GLY A 133 -10.23 -3.75 -7.90
CA GLY A 133 -10.25 -2.43 -7.27
C GLY A 133 -11.46 -1.55 -7.63
N GLN A 134 -12.29 -1.96 -8.58
CA GLN A 134 -13.50 -1.23 -8.94
C GLN A 134 -14.69 -1.66 -8.06
N ARG A 135 -15.35 -0.68 -7.45
CA ARG A 135 -16.48 -0.88 -6.54
C ARG A 135 -17.61 -1.67 -7.20
N LEU A 136 -18.09 -2.71 -6.49
CA LEU A 136 -19.31 -3.44 -6.82
C LEU A 136 -20.50 -2.83 -6.10
N ILE A 137 -21.57 -2.57 -6.85
CA ILE A 137 -22.84 -2.02 -6.36
C ILE A 137 -23.91 -3.09 -6.47
N ALA A 138 -24.51 -3.48 -5.35
CA ALA A 138 -25.63 -4.41 -5.31
C ALA A 138 -26.86 -3.76 -5.95
N ILE A 139 -27.41 -4.40 -6.98
CA ILE A 139 -28.62 -3.92 -7.69
C ILE A 139 -29.85 -4.78 -7.37
N SER A 140 -29.67 -5.98 -6.82
CA SER A 140 -30.73 -6.87 -6.35
C SER A 140 -30.18 -7.83 -5.31
N GLY A 141 -30.90 -8.03 -4.20
CA GLY A 141 -30.44 -8.83 -3.06
C GLY A 141 -29.72 -8.02 -1.99
N ALA A 142 -29.34 -8.67 -0.89
CA ALA A 142 -28.61 -8.03 0.20
C ALA A 142 -27.10 -7.98 -0.11
N ASP A 143 -26.43 -6.85 0.10
CA ASP A 143 -24.99 -6.77 -0.12
C ASP A 143 -24.24 -7.79 0.76
N GLY A 144 -23.40 -8.62 0.14
CA GLY A 144 -22.68 -9.75 0.71
C GLY A 144 -23.50 -11.04 0.83
N GLY A 145 -24.79 -11.00 0.51
CA GLY A 145 -25.69 -12.15 0.53
C GLY A 145 -25.51 -13.09 -0.67
N SER A 146 -25.96 -14.32 -0.55
CA SER A 146 -25.98 -15.28 -1.66
C SER A 146 -27.09 -14.94 -2.66
N GLY A 147 -26.80 -15.03 -3.95
CA GLY A 147 -27.73 -14.72 -5.04
C GLY A 147 -27.89 -13.21 -5.29
N THR A 148 -27.05 -12.38 -4.67
CA THR A 148 -27.08 -10.93 -4.89
C THR A 148 -26.43 -10.60 -6.22
N GLU A 149 -27.11 -9.77 -7.00
CA GLU A 149 -26.64 -9.30 -8.30
C GLU A 149 -26.00 -7.92 -8.17
N TYR A 150 -24.85 -7.75 -8.82
CA TYR A 150 -24.02 -6.57 -8.77
C TYR A 150 -23.71 -6.02 -10.16
N ARG A 151 -23.35 -4.74 -10.18
CA ARG A 151 -22.64 -4.08 -11.28
C ARG A 151 -21.38 -3.41 -10.75
N THR A 152 -20.43 -3.16 -11.64
CA THR A 152 -19.33 -2.26 -11.33
C THR A 152 -19.83 -0.81 -11.34
N GLU A 153 -19.29 0.05 -10.48
CA GLU A 153 -19.75 1.45 -10.34
C GLU A 153 -19.70 2.22 -11.67
N ILE A 154 -18.54 2.22 -12.33
CA ILE A 154 -18.44 2.56 -13.75
C ILE A 154 -18.90 1.33 -14.55
N ASP A 155 -20.15 1.33 -14.99
CA ASP A 155 -20.79 0.13 -15.52
C ASP A 155 -20.11 -0.37 -16.82
N GLY A 156 -19.49 -1.55 -16.72
CA GLY A 156 -18.90 -2.28 -17.84
C GLY A 156 -19.87 -3.24 -18.53
N TYR A 157 -21.14 -3.26 -18.13
CA TYR A 157 -22.19 -4.19 -18.57
C TYR A 157 -21.93 -5.66 -18.19
N SER A 158 -21.03 -5.91 -17.24
CA SER A 158 -20.80 -7.24 -16.68
C SER A 158 -21.88 -7.56 -15.64
N LYS A 159 -22.50 -8.74 -15.73
CA LYS A 159 -23.39 -9.28 -14.71
C LYS A 159 -22.56 -10.03 -13.67
N ILE A 160 -22.63 -9.60 -12.42
CA ILE A 160 -21.85 -10.19 -11.31
C ILE A 160 -22.83 -10.75 -10.29
N VAL A 161 -22.66 -12.00 -9.88
CA VAL A 161 -23.55 -12.67 -8.93
C VAL A 161 -22.73 -13.36 -7.84
N SER A 162 -23.07 -13.11 -6.58
CA SER A 162 -22.48 -13.79 -5.42
C SER A 162 -23.19 -15.13 -5.16
N HIS A 163 -22.45 -16.11 -4.65
CA HIS A 163 -22.95 -17.45 -4.40
C HIS A 163 -22.48 -18.01 -3.06
N GLY A 164 -23.39 -18.67 -2.35
CA GLY A 164 -23.12 -19.28 -1.05
C GLY A 164 -22.75 -18.26 0.02
N GLN A 165 -22.37 -18.76 1.20
CA GLN A 165 -21.93 -17.94 2.31
C GLN A 165 -20.75 -18.60 3.01
N GLN A 166 -19.71 -17.81 3.29
CA GLN A 166 -18.51 -18.21 4.01
C GLN A 166 -18.14 -17.08 4.99
N GLY A 167 -18.37 -17.33 6.28
CA GLY A 167 -18.32 -16.30 7.32
C GLY A 167 -19.36 -15.19 7.07
N SER A 168 -18.90 -13.94 6.99
CA SER A 168 -19.75 -12.76 6.82
C SER A 168 -19.96 -12.32 5.37
N GLY A 169 -19.60 -13.13 4.37
CA GLY A 169 -19.82 -12.77 2.96
C GLY A 169 -19.94 -13.99 2.04
N PRO A 170 -19.89 -13.77 0.72
CA PRO A 170 -20.08 -14.82 -0.27
C PRO A 170 -19.03 -15.91 -0.22
N ALA A 171 -19.40 -17.15 -0.56
CA ALA A 171 -18.42 -18.22 -0.72
C ALA A 171 -17.64 -18.02 -2.03
N TRP A 172 -18.30 -17.69 -3.13
CA TRP A 172 -17.68 -17.46 -4.43
C TRP A 172 -18.52 -16.53 -5.31
N TRP A 173 -17.98 -16.16 -6.47
CA TRP A 173 -18.62 -15.22 -7.39
C TRP A 173 -18.61 -15.72 -8.82
N ARG A 174 -19.67 -15.38 -9.57
CA ARG A 174 -19.76 -15.57 -11.02
C ARG A 174 -19.86 -14.21 -11.71
N VAL A 175 -18.96 -13.95 -12.64
CA VAL A 175 -18.96 -12.74 -13.47
C VAL A 175 -19.19 -13.14 -14.91
N GLN A 176 -20.19 -12.56 -15.56
CA GLN A 176 -20.47 -12.74 -16.97
C GLN A 176 -20.30 -11.39 -17.68
N THR A 177 -19.36 -11.33 -18.61
CA THR A 177 -19.06 -10.10 -19.36
C THR A 177 -20.12 -9.86 -20.44
N LYS A 178 -20.11 -8.66 -21.02
CA LYS A 178 -20.96 -8.32 -22.17
C LYS A 178 -20.73 -9.23 -23.39
N SER A 179 -19.52 -9.76 -23.58
CA SER A 179 -19.20 -10.68 -24.67
C SER A 179 -19.68 -12.12 -24.41
N GLY A 180 -20.24 -12.40 -23.23
CA GLY A 180 -20.72 -13.72 -22.85
C GLY A 180 -19.67 -14.60 -22.18
N GLN A 181 -18.42 -14.13 -22.05
CA GLN A 181 -17.38 -14.82 -21.28
C GLN A 181 -17.79 -14.89 -19.81
N VAL A 182 -17.55 -16.04 -19.19
CA VAL A 182 -17.87 -16.32 -17.79
C VAL A 182 -16.57 -16.49 -17.01
N MET A 183 -16.48 -15.86 -15.85
CA MET A 183 -15.39 -16.01 -14.90
C MET A 183 -15.96 -16.43 -13.54
N GLU A 184 -15.25 -17.32 -12.87
CA GLU A 184 -15.53 -17.74 -11.50
C GLU A 184 -14.40 -17.31 -10.58
N PHE A 185 -14.76 -16.84 -9.38
CA PHE A 185 -13.81 -16.36 -8.38
C PHE A 185 -14.05 -17.07 -7.04
N GLY A 186 -13.02 -17.71 -6.49
CA GLY A 186 -13.07 -18.40 -5.19
C GLY A 186 -13.96 -19.65 -5.15
N ASN A 187 -14.31 -20.22 -6.30
CA ASN A 187 -15.14 -21.43 -6.38
C ASN A 187 -14.34 -22.69 -6.03
N THR A 188 -13.01 -22.64 -6.11
CA THR A 188 -12.11 -23.67 -5.59
C THR A 188 -11.56 -23.25 -4.23
N ALA A 189 -11.07 -24.21 -3.43
CA ALA A 189 -10.51 -23.88 -2.12
C ALA A 189 -9.28 -22.97 -2.24
N ASP A 190 -8.33 -23.32 -3.10
CA ASP A 190 -7.08 -22.58 -3.32
C ASP A 190 -7.25 -21.15 -3.85
N SER A 191 -8.41 -20.81 -4.40
CA SER A 191 -8.73 -19.46 -4.91
C SER A 191 -9.57 -18.63 -3.93
N ARG A 192 -9.98 -19.19 -2.80
CA ARG A 192 -10.84 -18.53 -1.81
C ARG A 192 -10.06 -18.24 -0.54
N ILE A 193 -9.37 -17.10 -0.53
CA ILE A 193 -8.42 -16.77 0.51
C ILE A 193 -9.14 -16.24 1.75
N GLU A 194 -9.07 -16.97 2.85
CA GLU A 194 -9.67 -16.56 4.12
C GLU A 194 -8.81 -15.57 4.91
N ALA A 195 -9.47 -14.73 5.71
CA ALA A 195 -8.81 -13.86 6.66
C ALA A 195 -8.30 -14.71 7.83
N GLN A 196 -6.98 -14.72 8.05
CA GLN A 196 -6.34 -15.58 9.05
C GLN A 196 -7.00 -15.41 10.44
N GLY A 197 -7.32 -16.54 11.09
CA GLY A 197 -8.03 -16.54 12.37
C GLY A 197 -9.55 -16.34 12.28
N LYS A 198 -10.12 -16.23 11.07
CA LYS A 198 -11.57 -16.10 10.81
C LYS A 198 -12.03 -17.11 9.76
N SER A 199 -13.34 -17.36 9.70
CA SER A 199 -13.96 -18.09 8.59
C SER A 199 -14.36 -17.19 7.41
N THR A 200 -14.15 -15.89 7.52
CA THR A 200 -14.56 -14.91 6.51
C THR A 200 -13.50 -14.79 5.41
N VAL A 201 -13.94 -14.87 4.15
CA VAL A 201 -13.06 -14.71 2.97
C VAL A 201 -12.61 -13.25 2.83
N ARG A 202 -11.30 -13.03 2.61
CA ARG A 202 -10.72 -11.70 2.34
C ARG A 202 -10.59 -11.39 0.85
N LEU A 203 -10.34 -12.40 0.03
CA LEU A 203 -10.06 -12.29 -1.39
C LEU A 203 -10.55 -13.53 -2.13
N TRP A 204 -11.18 -13.34 -3.28
CA TRP A 204 -11.60 -14.39 -4.20
C TRP A 204 -10.80 -14.22 -5.50
N ALA A 205 -9.82 -15.09 -5.75
CA ALA A 205 -9.05 -15.10 -6.97
C ALA A 205 -9.82 -15.79 -8.10
N VAL A 206 -9.62 -15.35 -9.35
CA VAL A 206 -10.20 -16.04 -10.50
C VAL A 206 -9.72 -17.49 -10.53
N ASN A 207 -10.62 -18.46 -10.56
CA ASN A 207 -10.28 -19.89 -10.64
C ASN A 207 -10.56 -20.47 -12.02
N ARG A 208 -11.51 -19.90 -12.75
CA ARG A 208 -11.87 -20.35 -14.10
C ARG A 208 -12.38 -19.20 -14.95
N MET A 209 -12.00 -19.22 -16.23
CA MET A 209 -12.54 -18.34 -17.27
C MET A 209 -12.97 -19.22 -18.45
N GLU A 210 -14.17 -19.00 -18.98
CA GLU A 210 -14.76 -19.82 -20.04
C GLU A 210 -15.45 -18.94 -21.08
N ASP A 211 -15.32 -19.30 -22.36
CA ASP A 211 -16.10 -18.67 -23.43
C ASP A 211 -17.52 -19.25 -23.55
N THR A 212 -18.28 -18.81 -24.55
CA THR A 212 -19.67 -19.23 -24.74
C THR A 212 -19.84 -20.66 -25.28
N VAL A 213 -18.75 -21.32 -25.69
CA VAL A 213 -18.77 -22.67 -26.27
C VAL A 213 -18.01 -23.70 -25.43
N GLY A 214 -17.47 -23.30 -24.29
CA GLY A 214 -16.86 -24.19 -23.30
C GLY A 214 -15.33 -24.24 -23.32
N ASN A 215 -14.64 -23.42 -24.11
CA ASN A 215 -13.18 -23.34 -24.03
C ASN A 215 -12.80 -22.63 -22.72
N GLY A 216 -12.03 -23.31 -21.89
CA GLY A 216 -11.71 -22.87 -20.53
C GLY A 216 -10.23 -22.55 -20.31
N ILE A 217 -10.00 -21.68 -19.33
CA ILE A 217 -8.71 -21.41 -18.69
C ILE A 217 -8.94 -21.65 -17.19
N ASP A 218 -8.16 -22.54 -16.58
CA ASP A 218 -8.20 -22.86 -15.16
C ASP A 218 -6.96 -22.28 -14.47
N PHE A 219 -7.16 -21.65 -13.31
CA PHE A 219 -6.12 -20.96 -12.54
C PHE A 219 -5.97 -21.66 -11.19
N ASN A 220 -4.74 -22.02 -10.84
CA ASN A 220 -4.41 -22.70 -9.59
C ASN A 220 -3.44 -21.88 -8.75
N TYR A 221 -3.63 -21.98 -7.45
CA TYR A 221 -2.90 -21.19 -6.47
C TYR A 221 -2.32 -22.08 -5.38
N HIS A 222 -1.27 -21.57 -4.75
CA HIS A 222 -0.89 -22.01 -3.42
C HIS A 222 -1.61 -21.09 -2.44
N GLU A 223 -2.24 -21.69 -1.44
CA GLU A 223 -2.88 -20.99 -0.34
C GLU A 223 -2.34 -21.56 0.97
N ASP A 224 -1.90 -20.68 1.86
CA ASP A 224 -1.54 -21.01 3.23
C ASP A 224 -2.42 -20.21 4.20
N ASN A 225 -3.50 -20.86 4.64
CA ASN A 225 -4.42 -20.31 5.62
C ASN A 225 -3.78 -20.01 6.99
N GLY A 226 -2.63 -20.62 7.31
CA GLY A 226 -1.89 -20.36 8.55
C GLY A 226 -1.15 -19.02 8.52
N SER A 227 -0.59 -18.64 7.38
CA SER A 227 0.17 -17.40 7.20
C SER A 227 -0.62 -16.28 6.50
N GLY A 228 -1.76 -16.60 5.90
CA GLY A 228 -2.54 -15.70 5.05
C GLY A 228 -1.91 -15.45 3.68
N GLU A 229 -0.82 -16.16 3.34
CA GLU A 229 -0.09 -16.05 2.08
C GLU A 229 -0.80 -16.81 0.96
N TYR A 230 -0.82 -16.23 -0.24
CA TYR A 230 -1.27 -16.93 -1.44
C TYR A 230 -0.51 -16.43 -2.68
N TYR A 231 -0.32 -17.30 -3.67
CA TYR A 231 0.33 -16.95 -4.94
C TYR A 231 -0.08 -17.93 -6.06
N PRO A 232 -0.06 -17.50 -7.34
CA PRO A 232 -0.35 -18.38 -8.46
C PRO A 232 0.70 -19.48 -8.57
N THR A 233 0.29 -20.69 -8.92
CA THR A 233 1.19 -21.83 -9.16
C THR A 233 1.15 -22.30 -10.60
N ARG A 234 -0.05 -22.39 -11.19
CA ARG A 234 -0.25 -22.88 -12.55
C ARG A 234 -1.49 -22.29 -13.20
N ILE A 235 -1.44 -22.10 -14.51
CA ILE A 235 -2.60 -21.84 -15.36
C ILE A 235 -2.66 -22.92 -16.44
N LEU A 236 -3.83 -23.52 -16.64
CA LEU A 236 -4.11 -24.58 -17.60
C LEU A 236 -5.11 -24.09 -18.64
N TYR A 237 -4.85 -24.34 -19.92
CA TYR A 237 -5.76 -23.98 -21.00
C TYR A 237 -5.47 -24.84 -22.24
N ALA A 238 -6.30 -24.75 -23.27
CA ALA A 238 -6.18 -25.63 -24.44
C ALA A 238 -4.84 -25.52 -25.19
N GLY A 239 -4.21 -24.34 -25.17
CA GLY A 239 -2.90 -24.10 -25.79
C GLY A 239 -1.71 -24.65 -25.00
N GLY A 240 -1.91 -24.97 -23.71
CA GLY A 240 -0.87 -25.54 -22.85
C GLY A 240 -0.97 -25.08 -21.40
N LYS A 241 0.18 -24.76 -20.79
CA LYS A 241 0.23 -24.35 -19.38
C LYS A 241 1.26 -23.26 -19.12
N VAL A 242 0.99 -22.46 -18.08
CA VAL A 242 1.93 -21.51 -17.49
C VAL A 242 2.23 -21.97 -16.06
N GLU A 243 3.49 -21.98 -15.65
CA GLU A 243 3.93 -22.35 -14.30
C GLU A 243 4.73 -21.23 -13.65
N PHE A 244 4.48 -20.98 -12.37
CA PHE A 244 5.10 -19.90 -11.61
C PHE A 244 6.13 -20.46 -10.62
N GLY A 245 7.41 -20.19 -10.88
CA GLY A 245 8.52 -20.51 -10.00
C GLY A 245 8.70 -19.42 -8.95
N VAL A 246 8.42 -19.73 -7.69
CA VAL A 246 8.60 -18.82 -6.56
C VAL A 246 9.81 -19.19 -5.71
N GLU A 247 10.44 -18.18 -5.13
CA GLU A 247 11.58 -18.30 -4.23
C GLU A 247 11.32 -17.54 -2.92
N GLY A 248 12.09 -17.88 -1.87
CA GLY A 248 12.05 -17.13 -0.62
C GLY A 248 12.65 -15.73 -0.77
N ARG A 249 12.16 -14.79 0.03
CA ARG A 249 12.69 -13.42 0.11
C ARG A 249 13.15 -13.08 1.52
N SER A 250 14.12 -12.18 1.66
CA SER A 250 14.64 -11.74 2.97
C SER A 250 13.93 -10.51 3.53
N ASP A 251 13.17 -9.80 2.70
CA ASP A 251 12.38 -8.61 3.06
C ASP A 251 10.91 -8.97 3.30
N SER A 252 10.67 -10.07 3.99
CA SER A 252 9.31 -10.48 4.34
C SER A 252 8.72 -9.50 5.35
N VAL A 253 7.55 -8.95 5.05
CA VAL A 253 6.79 -8.08 5.95
C VAL A 253 5.62 -8.86 6.54
N VAL A 254 5.37 -8.62 7.83
CA VAL A 254 4.14 -9.04 8.50
C VAL A 254 3.26 -7.82 8.62
N ALA A 255 2.14 -7.86 7.94
CA ALA A 255 1.08 -6.85 8.00
C ALA A 255 -0.13 -7.44 8.71
N TYR A 256 -1.01 -6.57 9.18
CA TYR A 256 -2.29 -6.99 9.73
C TYR A 256 -3.46 -6.28 9.03
N GLN A 257 -4.65 -6.85 9.17
CA GLN A 257 -5.89 -6.17 8.85
C GLN A 257 -6.99 -6.71 9.75
N ALA A 258 -7.60 -5.85 10.56
CA ALA A 258 -8.73 -6.17 11.44
C ALA A 258 -8.58 -7.49 12.24
N GLY A 259 -7.39 -7.77 12.76
CA GLY A 259 -7.03 -8.92 13.58
C GLY A 259 -6.45 -10.12 12.82
N SER A 260 -6.40 -10.07 11.48
CA SER A 260 -5.87 -11.14 10.64
C SER A 260 -4.46 -10.82 10.16
N THR A 261 -3.58 -11.81 10.22
CA THR A 261 -2.19 -11.68 9.75
C THR A 261 -2.09 -11.85 8.24
N LEU A 262 -1.25 -11.04 7.61
CA LEU A 262 -0.88 -11.10 6.19
C LEU A 262 0.65 -11.19 6.09
N ARG A 263 1.15 -12.26 5.46
CA ARG A 263 2.59 -12.46 5.23
C ARG A 263 2.87 -12.57 3.76
N GLN A 264 4.01 -12.00 3.36
CA GLN A 264 4.59 -12.26 2.06
C GLN A 264 6.03 -12.75 2.22
N THR A 265 6.19 -14.06 2.16
CA THR A 265 7.47 -14.77 2.29
C THR A 265 8.05 -15.20 0.95
N LYS A 266 7.23 -15.14 -0.11
CA LYS A 266 7.60 -15.51 -1.48
C LYS A 266 7.66 -14.33 -2.44
N ARG A 267 8.49 -14.49 -3.48
CA ARG A 267 8.51 -13.69 -4.70
C ARG A 267 8.67 -14.61 -5.91
N ILE A 268 8.22 -14.18 -7.08
CA ILE A 268 8.35 -14.93 -8.34
C ILE A 268 9.78 -14.76 -8.86
N GLY A 269 10.52 -15.84 -8.98
CA GLY A 269 11.82 -15.86 -9.67
C GLY A 269 11.69 -16.18 -11.16
N ARG A 270 10.64 -16.92 -11.54
CA ARG A 270 10.50 -17.42 -12.91
C ARG A 270 9.04 -17.65 -13.33
N VAL A 271 8.73 -17.47 -14.62
CA VAL A 271 7.45 -17.86 -15.24
C VAL A 271 7.71 -18.68 -16.49
N ASP A 272 7.30 -19.94 -16.47
CA ASP A 272 7.54 -20.90 -17.55
C ASP A 272 6.27 -21.15 -18.36
N THR A 273 6.43 -21.30 -19.68
CA THR A 273 5.34 -21.54 -20.61
C THR A 273 5.58 -22.82 -21.40
N TYR A 274 4.51 -23.58 -21.58
CA TYR A 274 4.55 -24.89 -22.22
C TYR A 274 3.41 -25.06 -23.21
N THR A 275 3.63 -25.82 -24.28
CA THR A 275 2.56 -26.40 -25.11
C THR A 275 2.31 -27.83 -24.66
N GLN A 276 1.13 -28.12 -24.11
CA GLN A 276 0.77 -29.43 -23.52
C GLN A 276 1.85 -30.00 -22.55
N SER A 277 2.92 -30.61 -23.05
CA SER A 277 4.10 -31.11 -22.31
C SER A 277 5.39 -30.35 -22.55
N ASP A 278 5.54 -29.67 -23.68
CA ASP A 278 6.84 -29.20 -24.16
C ASP A 278 7.09 -27.76 -23.72
N PHE A 279 8.28 -27.53 -23.19
CA PHE A 279 8.73 -26.20 -22.79
C PHE A 279 8.92 -25.30 -24.02
N ILE A 280 8.37 -24.08 -23.98
CA ILE A 280 8.53 -23.10 -25.05
C ILE A 280 9.58 -22.05 -24.64
N HIS A 281 9.29 -21.29 -23.60
CA HIS A 281 10.22 -20.33 -23.00
C HIS A 281 9.88 -20.05 -21.54
N GLY A 282 10.88 -19.53 -20.83
CA GLY A 282 10.79 -19.11 -19.44
C GLY A 282 11.22 -17.65 -19.29
N TYR A 283 10.51 -16.89 -18.48
CA TYR A 283 10.88 -15.55 -18.09
C TYR A 283 11.58 -15.59 -16.74
N GLU A 284 12.84 -15.15 -16.67
CA GLU A 284 13.64 -15.13 -15.45
C GLU A 284 13.77 -13.71 -14.90
N PHE A 285 13.60 -13.59 -13.59
CA PHE A 285 13.59 -12.32 -12.87
C PHE A 285 14.73 -12.26 -11.87
N ASN A 286 15.62 -11.28 -12.05
CA ASN A 286 16.73 -11.07 -11.13
C ASN A 286 16.49 -9.84 -10.28
N TYR A 287 16.87 -9.95 -9.01
CA TYR A 287 16.63 -8.95 -7.99
C TYR A 287 17.93 -8.46 -7.36
N ASP A 288 17.93 -7.19 -6.96
CA ASP A 288 18.83 -6.71 -5.91
C ASP A 288 18.04 -6.40 -4.63
N GLN A 289 18.77 -5.94 -3.61
CA GLN A 289 18.22 -5.52 -2.32
C GLN A 289 18.63 -4.07 -2.05
N ILE A 290 17.71 -3.27 -1.50
CA ILE A 290 17.98 -1.88 -1.12
C ILE A 290 17.67 -1.60 0.36
N GLY A 291 18.49 -0.71 0.93
CA GLY A 291 18.23 -0.09 2.21
C GLY A 291 18.41 -1.04 3.39
N PRO A 292 18.20 -0.55 4.62
CA PRO A 292 18.35 -1.36 5.83
C PRO A 292 17.36 -2.55 5.89
N ASN A 293 16.27 -2.48 5.13
CA ASN A 293 15.21 -3.49 5.11
C ASN A 293 15.39 -4.54 4.00
N ASN A 294 16.48 -4.50 3.24
CA ASN A 294 16.79 -5.42 2.13
C ASN A 294 15.66 -5.57 1.09
N LEU A 295 14.92 -4.48 0.82
CA LEU A 295 13.74 -4.52 -0.05
C LEU A 295 14.12 -5.04 -1.44
N SER A 296 13.38 -6.03 -1.93
CA SER A 296 13.60 -6.65 -3.24
C SER A 296 13.22 -5.68 -4.36
N ARG A 297 14.14 -5.42 -5.28
CA ARG A 297 13.85 -4.67 -6.52
C ARG A 297 14.21 -5.49 -7.74
N LEU A 298 13.32 -5.54 -8.72
CA LEU A 298 13.60 -6.18 -9.99
C LEU A 298 14.66 -5.35 -10.75
N ILE A 299 15.79 -5.96 -11.09
CA ILE A 299 16.90 -5.32 -11.82
C ILE A 299 17.02 -5.82 -13.26
N SER A 300 16.51 -7.02 -13.54
CA SER A 300 16.37 -7.47 -14.92
C SER A 300 15.29 -8.53 -15.11
N ALA A 301 14.77 -8.56 -16.34
CA ALA A 301 13.94 -9.64 -16.86
C ALA A 301 14.54 -10.17 -18.17
N SER A 302 14.64 -11.49 -18.27
CA SER A 302 15.16 -12.21 -19.44
C SER A 302 14.17 -13.27 -19.91
N ARG A 303 14.18 -13.60 -21.21
CA ARG A 303 13.42 -14.74 -21.74
C ARG A 303 14.39 -15.80 -22.27
N CYS A 304 14.24 -17.03 -21.80
CA CYS A 304 15.16 -18.12 -22.05
C CYS A 304 14.45 -19.32 -22.71
N ASN A 305 15.17 -20.04 -23.56
CA ASN A 305 14.70 -21.28 -24.18
C ASN A 305 14.98 -22.52 -23.29
N SER A 306 14.66 -23.72 -23.77
CA SER A 306 14.83 -24.99 -23.04
C SER A 306 16.28 -25.30 -22.68
N ASP A 307 17.24 -24.77 -23.44
CA ASP A 307 18.68 -25.01 -23.25
C ASP A 307 19.31 -24.02 -22.26
N GLY A 308 18.51 -23.09 -21.71
CA GLY A 308 18.99 -22.01 -20.83
C GLY A 308 19.61 -20.83 -21.57
N ASN A 309 19.52 -20.79 -22.90
CA ASN A 309 19.98 -19.65 -23.69
C ASN A 309 18.94 -18.53 -23.61
N CYS A 310 19.36 -17.34 -23.19
CA CYS A 310 18.48 -16.20 -22.99
C CYS A 310 18.74 -15.09 -24.01
N ILE A 311 17.68 -14.38 -24.41
CA ILE A 311 17.85 -13.09 -25.09
C ILE A 311 18.45 -12.04 -24.14
N SER A 312 18.97 -10.96 -24.70
CA SER A 312 19.52 -9.85 -23.92
C SER A 312 18.50 -9.36 -22.86
N PRO A 313 18.91 -9.26 -21.58
CA PRO A 313 18.02 -8.86 -20.50
C PRO A 313 17.51 -7.43 -20.68
N THR A 314 16.24 -7.21 -20.37
CA THR A 314 15.74 -5.86 -20.10
C THR A 314 16.23 -5.46 -18.70
N LYS A 315 17.01 -4.39 -18.60
CA LYS A 315 17.59 -3.92 -17.33
C LYS A 315 16.83 -2.73 -16.77
N PHE A 316 16.60 -2.75 -15.46
CA PHE A 316 15.93 -1.68 -14.72
C PHE A 316 16.93 -0.96 -13.83
N GLY A 317 17.24 0.29 -14.17
CA GLY A 317 18.09 1.17 -13.37
C GLY A 317 17.26 1.87 -12.30
N TRP A 318 17.64 1.70 -11.04
CA TRP A 318 17.01 2.38 -9.91
C TRP A 318 17.84 3.60 -9.51
N ARG A 319 17.18 4.72 -9.18
CA ARG A 319 17.90 5.88 -8.64
C ARG A 319 18.62 5.49 -7.34
N PRO A 320 19.95 5.66 -7.26
CA PRO A 320 20.68 5.38 -6.03
C PRO A 320 20.32 6.43 -4.98
N GLU A 321 20.30 6.02 -3.71
CA GLU A 321 20.05 6.92 -2.56
C GLU A 321 21.12 8.02 -2.45
N SER A 322 22.31 7.82 -3.03
CA SER A 322 23.46 8.73 -2.95
C SER A 322 23.30 10.06 -3.69
N ASN A 323 22.27 10.23 -4.52
CA ASN A 323 21.95 11.54 -5.14
C ASN A 323 21.19 12.50 -4.21
N ALA A 324 21.04 12.17 -2.92
CA ALA A 324 20.50 13.08 -1.90
C ALA A 324 21.41 14.28 -1.59
N ALA A 325 22.73 14.19 -1.87
CA ALA A 325 23.73 15.17 -1.43
C ALA A 325 23.52 16.63 -1.92
N THR A 326 22.64 16.89 -2.90
CA THR A 326 22.29 18.25 -3.35
C THR A 326 20.95 18.77 -2.82
N HIS A 327 20.17 17.93 -2.13
CA HIS A 327 18.86 18.27 -1.53
C HIS A 327 18.89 18.36 0.01
N ASP A 328 20.05 18.20 0.64
CA ASP A 328 20.18 18.01 2.10
C ASP A 328 20.24 19.31 2.93
N LYS A 329 19.71 20.43 2.44
CA LYS A 329 19.79 21.70 3.18
C LYS A 329 18.46 22.43 3.18
N PHE A 330 17.94 22.66 4.39
CA PHE A 330 16.91 23.67 4.58
C PHE A 330 17.41 25.01 4.01
N SER A 331 16.54 25.71 3.27
CA SER A 331 16.82 27.09 2.90
C SER A 331 16.92 27.96 4.15
N THR A 332 17.39 29.20 4.00
CA THR A 332 17.25 30.17 5.08
C THR A 332 15.78 30.31 5.47
N PRO A 333 15.44 30.35 6.77
CA PRO A 333 14.06 30.51 7.20
C PRO A 333 13.45 31.79 6.62
N ASN A 334 12.28 31.65 6.00
CA ASN A 334 11.50 32.77 5.49
C ASN A 334 10.24 32.94 6.36
N ARG A 335 9.93 34.17 6.75
CA ARG A 335 8.76 34.48 7.56
C ARG A 335 7.52 34.56 6.65
N TRP A 336 6.68 33.53 6.70
CA TRP A 336 5.45 33.43 5.89
C TRP A 336 4.24 34.18 6.45
N VAL A 337 4.20 34.47 7.76
CA VAL A 337 3.14 35.24 8.40
C VAL A 337 3.67 36.01 9.61
N ASN A 338 3.12 37.20 9.86
CA ASN A 338 3.45 38.04 11.02
C ASN A 338 2.44 37.84 12.16
N SER A 339 2.31 36.61 12.66
CA SER A 339 1.39 36.21 13.73
C SER A 339 1.94 34.96 14.44
N TYR A 340 1.21 34.40 15.41
CA TYR A 340 1.58 33.18 16.17
C TYR A 340 2.89 33.25 16.99
N GLY A 341 3.57 34.40 17.00
CA GLY A 341 4.72 34.71 17.83
C GLY A 341 4.35 35.46 19.11
N SER A 342 5.25 35.46 20.08
CA SER A 342 5.07 36.16 21.36
C SER A 342 4.99 37.67 21.18
N SER A 343 5.90 38.26 20.41
CA SER A 343 5.90 39.70 20.10
C SER A 343 4.91 40.08 19.01
N ALA A 344 4.72 39.22 18.00
CA ALA A 344 3.86 39.50 16.85
C ALA A 344 2.36 39.23 17.11
N GLY A 345 2.00 38.56 18.21
CA GLY A 345 0.60 38.27 18.52
C GLY A 345 0.29 37.78 19.94
N GLY A 346 1.23 37.90 20.89
CA GLY A 346 1.00 37.48 22.28
C GLY A 346 0.98 35.97 22.52
N TRP A 347 1.46 35.17 21.56
CA TRP A 347 1.41 33.71 21.65
C TRP A 347 2.51 33.16 22.58
N SER A 348 2.20 32.10 23.32
CA SER A 348 3.12 31.51 24.31
C SER A 348 2.86 30.01 24.39
N THR A 349 3.91 29.20 24.48
CA THR A 349 3.81 27.74 24.60
C THR A 349 3.06 27.29 25.85
N SER A 350 3.08 28.09 26.92
CA SER A 350 2.38 27.77 28.18
C SER A 350 0.85 27.87 28.08
N TYR A 351 0.34 28.63 27.11
CA TYR A 351 -1.09 28.94 27.02
C TYR A 351 -1.71 28.59 25.65
N HIS A 352 -0.91 28.70 24.59
CA HIS A 352 -1.39 28.73 23.22
C HIS A 352 -0.70 27.65 22.35
N PRO A 353 -1.24 26.42 22.32
CA PRO A 353 -0.81 25.41 21.35
C PRO A 353 -0.95 25.90 19.92
N ARG A 354 -0.02 25.46 19.06
CA ARG A 354 0.02 25.71 17.62
C ARG A 354 0.33 24.40 16.94
N MET A 355 -0.37 24.12 15.86
CA MET A 355 -0.30 22.86 15.11
C MET A 355 -0.29 23.16 13.62
N MET A 356 0.23 22.19 12.87
CA MET A 356 0.06 22.12 11.43
C MET A 356 -0.99 21.06 11.15
N ALA A 357 -1.97 21.38 10.30
CA ALA A 357 -2.96 20.43 9.82
C ALA A 357 -3.59 20.94 8.51
N ASP A 358 -3.81 20.08 7.53
CA ASP A 358 -4.66 20.40 6.38
C ASP A 358 -6.12 20.45 6.84
N VAL A 359 -6.67 21.66 7.06
CA VAL A 359 -8.04 21.82 7.57
C VAL A 359 -9.04 22.14 6.46
N ASN A 360 -8.60 22.29 5.21
CA ASN A 360 -9.45 22.61 4.07
C ASN A 360 -9.46 21.53 2.97
N GLY A 361 -8.66 20.49 3.12
CA GLY A 361 -8.57 19.35 2.20
C GLY A 361 -7.86 19.69 0.89
N ASP A 362 -7.00 20.72 0.85
CA ASP A 362 -6.28 21.12 -0.36
C ASP A 362 -4.92 20.41 -0.54
N GLY A 363 -4.55 19.55 0.42
CA GLY A 363 -3.30 18.81 0.46
C GLY A 363 -2.12 19.61 1.02
N LEU A 364 -2.34 20.83 1.52
CA LEU A 364 -1.34 21.66 2.17
C LEU A 364 -1.63 21.79 3.67
N GLU A 365 -0.57 21.73 4.47
CA GLU A 365 -0.67 21.92 5.91
C GLU A 365 -0.90 23.41 6.27
N ASP A 366 -1.96 23.69 7.03
CA ASP A 366 -2.33 25.02 7.52
C ASP A 366 -1.84 25.26 8.96
N VAL A 367 -1.71 26.53 9.35
CA VAL A 367 -1.44 26.85 10.76
C VAL A 367 -2.74 26.92 11.54
N VAL A 368 -2.84 26.09 12.58
CA VAL A 368 -3.95 26.11 13.55
C VAL A 368 -3.42 26.54 14.92
N GLY A 369 -3.95 27.65 15.44
CA GLY A 369 -3.57 28.20 16.73
C GLY A 369 -4.73 28.23 17.73
N PHE A 370 -4.51 27.65 18.90
CA PHE A 370 -5.46 27.66 20.01
C PHE A 370 -5.21 28.89 20.90
N ALA A 371 -5.83 30.02 20.55
CA ALA A 371 -5.75 31.27 21.32
C ALA A 371 -6.66 31.23 22.55
N SER A 372 -6.52 32.23 23.44
CA SER A 372 -7.38 32.35 24.63
C SER A 372 -8.87 32.42 24.28
N GLY A 373 -9.22 33.13 23.20
CA GLY A 373 -10.61 33.37 22.76
C GLY A 373 -11.12 32.48 21.63
N GLY A 374 -10.44 31.38 21.29
CA GLY A 374 -10.89 30.47 20.23
C GLY A 374 -9.77 29.80 19.44
N VAL A 375 -10.15 29.03 18.43
CA VAL A 375 -9.23 28.44 17.45
C VAL A 375 -9.12 29.37 16.24
N TYR A 376 -7.90 29.74 15.89
CA TYR A 376 -7.56 30.59 14.76
C TYR A 376 -6.82 29.77 13.70
N VAL A 377 -7.15 30.00 12.43
CA VAL A 377 -6.56 29.31 11.29
C VAL A 377 -5.97 30.32 10.32
N SER A 378 -4.80 29.98 9.80
CA SER A 378 -4.16 30.64 8.68
C SER A 378 -3.90 29.61 7.59
N LEU A 379 -4.72 29.65 6.53
CA LEU A 379 -4.62 28.76 5.37
C LEU A 379 -3.30 28.96 4.60
N SER A 380 -2.73 27.88 4.11
CA SER A 380 -1.54 27.82 3.28
C SER A 380 -1.83 28.23 1.84
N SER A 381 -0.79 28.71 1.17
CA SER A 381 -0.78 29.00 -0.28
C SER A 381 0.45 28.39 -0.96
N ALA A 382 1.09 27.42 -0.29
CA ALA A 382 2.40 26.84 -0.62
C ALA A 382 3.59 27.84 -0.69
N SER A 383 3.33 29.13 -0.50
CA SER A 383 4.32 30.21 -0.56
C SER A 383 4.18 31.24 0.59
N GLY A 384 3.21 31.02 1.47
CA GLY A 384 2.85 31.91 2.58
C GLY A 384 1.57 31.43 3.27
N PHE A 385 1.17 32.12 4.33
CA PHE A 385 -0.11 31.87 5.00
C PHE A 385 -1.02 33.10 4.98
N THR A 386 -2.33 32.87 4.95
CA THR A 386 -3.35 33.91 5.12
C THR A 386 -3.31 34.53 6.53
N SER A 387 -3.93 35.70 6.68
CA SER A 387 -4.07 36.32 8.02
C SER A 387 -4.94 35.45 8.93
N PRO A 388 -4.62 35.32 10.24
CA PRO A 388 -5.38 34.47 11.15
C PRO A 388 -6.86 34.84 11.21
N SER A 389 -7.72 33.85 11.02
CA SER A 389 -9.17 33.98 11.13
C SER A 389 -9.70 33.04 12.21
N ARG A 390 -10.63 33.49 13.06
CA ARG A 390 -11.19 32.62 14.10
C ARG A 390 -12.24 31.70 13.51
N TRP A 391 -11.99 30.39 13.56
CA TRP A 391 -12.89 29.38 13.00
C TRP A 391 -13.89 28.83 14.02
N VAL A 392 -13.55 28.83 15.32
CA VAL A 392 -14.50 28.48 16.39
C VAL A 392 -14.20 29.20 17.71
N ASN A 393 -15.26 29.56 18.44
CA ASN A 393 -15.19 30.17 19.77
C ASN A 393 -15.22 29.10 20.88
N SER A 394 -14.21 28.23 20.89
CA SER A 394 -14.00 27.21 21.92
C SER A 394 -12.51 26.85 21.99
N TYR A 395 -12.12 25.87 22.81
CA TYR A 395 -10.76 25.36 22.95
C TYR A 395 -9.72 26.38 23.46
N GLY A 396 -10.20 27.50 24.00
CA GLY A 396 -9.41 28.58 24.58
C GLY A 396 -9.67 28.74 26.09
N SER A 397 -8.79 29.46 26.78
CA SER A 397 -8.91 29.71 28.22
C SER A 397 -10.13 30.57 28.57
N SER A 398 -10.40 31.63 27.81
CA SER A 398 -11.63 32.44 27.94
C SER A 398 -12.78 31.90 27.09
N ALA A 399 -12.48 31.05 26.09
CA ALA A 399 -13.45 30.34 25.26
C ALA A 399 -13.54 28.86 25.65
N GLY A 400 -14.19 28.57 26.79
CA GLY A 400 -14.46 27.20 27.25
C GLY A 400 -13.54 26.66 28.36
N GLY A 401 -12.66 27.48 28.94
CA GLY A 401 -11.87 27.09 30.13
C GLY A 401 -10.69 26.15 29.86
N TRP A 402 -10.19 26.11 28.63
CA TRP A 402 -9.13 25.19 28.20
C TRP A 402 -7.74 25.65 28.66
N SER A 403 -6.86 24.69 28.97
CA SER A 403 -5.50 24.98 29.45
C SER A 403 -4.53 23.89 29.00
N VAL A 404 -3.27 24.26 28.76
CA VAL A 404 -2.23 23.32 28.30
C VAL A 404 -1.93 22.24 29.35
N SER A 405 -2.02 22.59 30.64
CA SER A 405 -1.68 21.66 31.74
C SER A 405 -2.74 20.59 32.01
N HIS A 406 -3.98 20.78 31.53
CA HIS A 406 -5.10 19.86 31.81
C HIS A 406 -5.74 19.30 30.55
N HIS A 407 -5.75 20.07 29.47
CA HIS A 407 -6.58 19.82 28.30
C HIS A 407 -5.74 19.77 27.02
N PRO A 408 -5.23 18.57 26.64
CA PRO A 408 -4.67 18.35 25.33
C PRO A 408 -5.67 18.71 24.24
N ARG A 409 -5.14 19.32 23.18
CA ARG A 409 -5.84 19.65 21.94
C ARG A 409 -4.99 19.09 20.81
N MET A 410 -5.61 18.64 19.73
CA MET A 410 -4.97 17.99 18.59
C MET A 410 -5.75 18.32 17.32
N MET A 411 -5.08 18.17 16.18
CA MET A 411 -5.69 18.21 14.86
C MET A 411 -5.58 16.82 14.24
N SER A 412 -6.69 16.25 13.80
CA SER A 412 -6.72 14.95 13.11
C SER A 412 -8.03 14.77 12.37
N ASP A 413 -7.98 14.15 11.20
CA ASP A 413 -9.18 13.75 10.47
C ASP A 413 -9.84 12.56 11.18
N VAL A 414 -10.93 12.81 11.92
CA VAL A 414 -11.64 11.77 12.69
C VAL A 414 -12.89 11.27 11.98
N ASN A 415 -13.28 11.88 10.86
CA ASN A 415 -14.46 11.48 10.07
C ASN A 415 -14.12 10.90 8.69
N GLY A 416 -12.84 10.94 8.31
CA GLY A 416 -12.28 10.39 7.08
C GLY A 416 -12.62 11.22 5.85
N ASP A 417 -12.91 12.51 6.00
CA ASP A 417 -13.26 13.42 4.90
C ASP A 417 -12.05 14.11 4.23
N GLY A 418 -10.85 13.84 4.74
CA GLY A 418 -9.60 14.40 4.25
C GLY A 418 -9.29 15.78 4.84
N MET A 419 -10.11 16.30 5.74
CA MET A 419 -9.87 17.55 6.47
C MET A 419 -9.60 17.25 7.94
N ALA A 420 -8.60 17.91 8.52
CA ALA A 420 -8.28 17.72 9.91
C ALA A 420 -9.28 18.45 10.83
N ASP A 421 -9.80 17.72 11.81
CA ASP A 421 -10.75 18.20 12.81
C ASP A 421 -10.06 18.63 14.10
N VAL A 422 -10.72 19.48 14.88
CA VAL A 422 -10.25 19.80 16.24
C VAL A 422 -10.70 18.71 17.20
N VAL A 423 -9.74 18.04 17.84
CA VAL A 423 -9.98 17.09 18.93
C VAL A 423 -9.46 17.66 20.24
N GLY A 424 -10.34 17.83 21.23
CA GLY A 424 -9.97 18.34 22.55
C GLY A 424 -10.34 17.38 23.68
N PHE A 425 -9.35 17.06 24.49
CA PHE A 425 -9.50 16.22 25.68
C PHE A 425 -9.88 17.11 26.89
N ALA A 426 -11.17 17.36 27.04
CA ALA A 426 -11.71 18.14 28.16
C ALA A 426 -11.77 17.31 29.46
N SER A 427 -12.06 17.97 30.58
CA SER A 427 -12.23 17.28 31.87
C SER A 427 -13.34 16.21 31.84
N GLY A 428 -14.42 16.45 31.09
CA GLY A 428 -15.60 15.57 31.03
C GLY A 428 -15.72 14.68 29.79
N GLY A 429 -14.64 14.53 29.00
CA GLY A 429 -14.64 13.69 27.80
C GLY A 429 -13.79 14.23 26.64
N VAL A 430 -13.85 13.55 25.51
CA VAL A 430 -13.26 14.01 24.25
C VAL A 430 -14.32 14.77 23.45
N TYR A 431 -14.01 16.01 23.08
CA TYR A 431 -14.86 16.90 22.31
C TYR A 431 -14.27 17.13 20.93
N VAL A 432 -15.10 16.99 19.90
CA VAL A 432 -14.71 17.17 18.50
C VAL A 432 -15.48 18.33 17.89
N SER A 433 -14.77 19.11 17.09
CA SER A 433 -15.30 20.16 16.23
C SER A 433 -14.83 19.83 14.81
N LEU A 434 -15.75 19.35 13.97
CA LEU A 434 -15.44 18.91 12.60
C LEU A 434 -15.08 20.10 11.72
N SER A 435 -14.12 19.94 10.81
CA SER A 435 -13.84 20.94 9.80
C SER A 435 -14.98 21.02 8.77
N THR A 436 -15.19 22.21 8.23
CA THR A 436 -16.07 22.43 7.07
C THR A 436 -15.30 22.99 5.87
N GLY A 437 -13.96 23.02 5.96
CA GLY A 437 -13.05 23.67 5.02
C GLY A 437 -13.01 25.20 5.08
N SER A 438 -13.87 25.82 5.89
CA SER A 438 -13.94 27.27 6.06
C SER A 438 -14.23 27.71 7.50
N GLY A 439 -14.19 26.77 8.43
CA GLY A 439 -14.63 26.91 9.81
C GLY A 439 -14.65 25.56 10.51
N PHE A 440 -14.93 25.55 11.82
CA PHE A 440 -15.19 24.32 12.55
C PHE A 440 -16.62 24.31 13.11
N THR A 441 -17.24 23.13 13.18
CA THR A 441 -18.54 22.97 13.83
C THR A 441 -18.47 23.32 15.32
N SER A 442 -19.63 23.52 15.94
CA SER A 442 -19.68 23.63 17.41
C SER A 442 -19.17 22.33 18.06
N PRO A 443 -18.45 22.41 19.21
CA PRO A 443 -17.90 21.23 19.86
C PRO A 443 -18.99 20.27 20.31
N SER A 444 -18.82 18.98 19.98
CA SER A 444 -19.68 17.88 20.44
C SER A 444 -18.86 16.86 21.21
N ARG A 445 -19.39 16.33 22.32
CA ARG A 445 -18.70 15.28 23.07
C ARG A 445 -18.90 13.93 22.38
N TRP A 446 -17.81 13.37 21.87
CA TRP A 446 -17.82 12.10 21.14
C TRP A 446 -17.63 10.88 22.04
N VAL A 447 -16.95 11.02 23.19
CA VAL A 447 -16.86 9.97 24.21
C VAL A 447 -16.70 10.54 25.62
N ASN A 448 -17.32 9.88 26.60
CA ASN A 448 -17.22 10.21 28.02
C ASN A 448 -16.05 9.47 28.70
N SER A 449 -14.83 9.67 28.19
CA SER A 449 -13.58 9.14 28.74
C SER A 449 -12.41 10.07 28.39
N TYR A 450 -11.18 9.71 28.76
CA TYR A 450 -9.94 10.45 28.47
C TYR A 450 -9.86 11.86 29.10
N GLY A 451 -10.75 12.15 30.06
CA GLY A 451 -10.80 13.37 30.84
C GLY A 451 -10.49 13.15 32.33
N SER A 452 -10.16 14.20 33.06
CA SER A 452 -9.87 14.14 34.50
C SER A 452 -11.09 13.66 35.32
N SER A 453 -12.27 14.20 35.05
CA SER A 453 -13.54 13.75 35.64
C SER A 453 -14.18 12.58 34.89
N ALA A 454 -13.75 12.33 33.65
CA ALA A 454 -14.19 11.22 32.81
C ALA A 454 -13.05 10.20 32.63
N GLY A 455 -12.81 9.40 33.68
CA GLY A 455 -11.83 8.32 33.67
C GLY A 455 -10.49 8.61 34.34
N GLY A 456 -10.31 9.75 35.01
CA GLY A 456 -9.12 10.02 35.84
C GLY A 456 -7.85 10.40 35.07
N TRP A 457 -7.98 10.91 33.84
CA TRP A 457 -6.85 11.19 32.95
C TRP A 457 -6.17 12.52 33.30
N SER A 458 -4.84 12.58 33.15
CA SER A 458 -4.04 13.77 33.43
C SER A 458 -2.88 13.89 32.45
N VAL A 459 -2.46 15.12 32.14
CA VAL A 459 -1.34 15.37 31.21
C VAL A 459 -0.02 14.81 31.76
N SER A 460 0.17 14.87 33.08
CA SER A 460 1.40 14.43 33.75
C SER A 460 1.60 12.91 33.82
N HIS A 461 0.54 12.12 33.67
CA HIS A 461 0.61 10.65 33.80
C HIS A 461 0.16 9.91 32.54
N HIS A 462 -0.73 10.50 31.76
CA HIS A 462 -1.49 9.79 30.74
C HIS A 462 -1.41 10.53 29.38
N PRO A 463 -0.41 10.18 28.54
CA PRO A 463 -0.40 10.60 27.15
C PRO A 463 -1.68 10.16 26.43
N ARG A 464 -2.17 11.03 25.56
CA ARG A 464 -3.32 10.82 24.69
C ARG A 464 -2.92 11.28 23.31
N MET A 465 -3.32 10.56 22.28
CA MET A 465 -2.94 10.79 20.89
C MET A 465 -4.10 10.45 19.97
N MET A 466 -4.02 10.95 18.75
CA MET A 466 -4.91 10.59 17.65
C MET A 466 -4.11 9.86 16.59
N SER A 467 -4.59 8.70 16.14
CA SER A 467 -3.92 7.92 15.10
C SER A 467 -4.88 6.88 14.52
N ASP A 468 -4.82 6.62 13.22
CA ASP A 468 -5.57 5.50 12.62
C ASP A 468 -4.88 4.19 12.99
N VAL A 469 -5.43 3.48 13.97
CA VAL A 469 -4.87 2.21 14.44
C VAL A 469 -5.58 1.02 13.82
N ASN A 470 -6.59 1.24 12.97
CA ASN A 470 -7.39 0.16 12.40
C ASN A 470 -7.41 0.11 10.87
N GLY A 471 -6.80 1.12 10.23
CA GLY A 471 -6.61 1.21 8.80
C GLY A 471 -7.88 1.61 8.05
N ASP A 472 -8.86 2.23 8.73
CA ASP A 472 -10.08 2.70 8.10
C ASP A 472 -9.99 4.12 7.53
N GLY A 473 -8.84 4.79 7.73
CA GLY A 473 -8.60 6.16 7.30
C GLY A 473 -9.25 7.20 8.20
N MET A 474 -9.70 6.83 9.41
CA MET A 474 -10.16 7.77 10.43
C MET A 474 -9.21 7.70 11.64
N ALA A 475 -8.87 8.84 12.21
CA ALA A 475 -8.03 8.87 13.41
C ALA A 475 -8.80 8.42 14.66
N ASP A 476 -8.24 7.46 15.39
CA ASP A 476 -8.77 6.90 16.62
C ASP A 476 -8.14 7.55 17.86
N VAL A 477 -8.83 7.51 19.00
CA VAL A 477 -8.25 7.94 20.27
C VAL A 477 -7.36 6.82 20.83
N VAL A 478 -6.07 7.12 21.01
CA VAL A 478 -5.13 6.24 21.72
C VAL A 478 -4.72 6.89 23.04
N GLY A 479 -5.05 6.25 24.16
CA GLY A 479 -4.72 6.72 25.50
C GLY A 479 -3.83 5.75 26.25
N PHE A 480 -2.70 6.24 26.72
CA PHE A 480 -1.75 5.51 27.55
C PHE A 480 -2.15 5.66 29.03
N ALA A 481 -3.03 4.78 29.50
CA ALA A 481 -3.48 4.75 30.88
C ALA A 481 -2.43 4.09 31.79
N SER A 482 -2.64 4.18 33.11
CA SER A 482 -1.76 3.51 34.08
C SER A 482 -1.69 1.99 33.87
N GLY A 483 -2.80 1.36 33.47
CA GLY A 483 -2.93 -0.11 33.32
C GLY A 483 -2.87 -0.63 31.88
N GLY A 484 -2.36 0.16 30.92
CA GLY A 484 -2.22 -0.26 29.53
C GLY A 484 -2.56 0.83 28.50
N VAL A 485 -2.53 0.46 27.23
CA VAL A 485 -2.99 1.32 26.12
C VAL A 485 -4.47 1.05 25.84
N TYR A 486 -5.28 2.10 25.88
CA TYR A 486 -6.72 2.06 25.62
C TYR A 486 -7.04 2.79 24.33
N VAL A 487 -7.81 2.14 23.47
CA VAL A 487 -8.24 2.68 22.18
C VAL A 487 -9.74 2.89 22.18
N SER A 488 -10.18 4.00 21.61
CA SER A 488 -11.56 4.22 21.19
C SER A 488 -11.57 4.53 19.70
N LEU A 489 -12.06 3.57 18.92
CA LEU A 489 -12.15 3.67 17.47
C LEU A 489 -13.14 4.75 17.05
N SER A 490 -12.81 5.51 16.02
CA SER A 490 -13.74 6.45 15.40
C SER A 490 -14.85 5.71 14.65
N THR A 491 -15.99 6.37 14.58
CA THR A 491 -17.16 5.95 13.79
C THR A 491 -17.56 7.02 12.77
N GLY A 492 -16.75 8.08 12.65
CA GLY A 492 -17.01 9.30 11.89
C GLY A 492 -18.06 10.24 12.48
N SER A 493 -18.71 9.85 13.59
CA SER A 493 -19.70 10.68 14.30
C SER A 493 -19.59 10.61 15.81
N GLY A 494 -18.58 9.90 16.31
CA GLY A 494 -18.38 9.56 17.71
C GLY A 494 -17.20 8.59 17.85
N PHE A 495 -16.74 8.37 19.08
CA PHE A 495 -15.78 7.30 19.37
C PHE A 495 -16.48 6.15 20.09
N THR A 496 -16.04 4.92 19.83
CA THR A 496 -16.46 3.73 20.58
C THR A 496 -16.09 3.84 22.06
N SER A 497 -16.62 2.94 22.90
CA SER A 497 -16.20 2.89 24.30
C SER A 497 -14.74 2.42 24.41
N PRO A 498 -13.94 2.97 25.34
CA PRO A 498 -12.53 2.61 25.47
C PRO A 498 -12.34 1.12 25.73
N SER A 499 -11.48 0.49 24.92
CA SER A 499 -11.06 -0.90 25.10
C SER A 499 -9.55 -0.95 25.30
N ARG A 500 -9.07 -1.78 26.24
CA ARG A 500 -7.62 -1.98 26.43
C ARG A 500 -7.08 -2.91 25.37
N TRP A 501 -6.19 -2.40 24.53
CA TRP A 501 -5.60 -3.14 23.41
C TRP A 501 -4.28 -3.83 23.78
N VAL A 502 -3.52 -3.30 24.74
CA VAL A 502 -2.33 -3.98 25.29
C VAL A 502 -2.10 -3.63 26.75
N ASN A 503 -1.62 -4.59 27.52
CA ASN A 503 -1.25 -4.44 28.93
C ASN A 503 0.24 -4.08 29.09
N SER A 504 0.66 -2.99 28.46
CA SER A 504 2.00 -2.40 28.58
C SER A 504 1.91 -0.87 28.41
N TYR A 505 3.03 -0.17 28.40
CA TYR A 505 3.14 1.29 28.19
C TYR A 505 2.45 2.17 29.25
N GLY A 506 2.07 1.56 30.38
CA GLY A 506 1.46 2.22 31.53
C GLY A 506 2.35 2.19 32.77
N SER A 507 2.09 3.07 33.74
CA SER A 507 2.85 3.13 35.00
C SER A 507 2.75 1.85 35.81
N SER A 508 1.56 1.28 35.94
CA SER A 508 1.32 -0.03 36.56
C SER A 508 1.46 -1.21 35.59
N ALA A 509 1.52 -0.93 34.28
CA ALA A 509 1.69 -1.90 33.21
C ALA A 509 3.03 -1.66 32.50
N GLY A 510 4.13 -2.03 33.18
CA GLY A 510 5.49 -1.94 32.65
C GLY A 510 6.34 -0.76 33.15
N GLY A 511 5.89 0.02 34.15
CA GLY A 511 6.72 1.05 34.79
C GLY A 511 6.89 2.35 33.98
N TRP A 512 6.00 2.62 33.02
CA TRP A 512 6.15 3.73 32.09
C TRP A 512 5.79 5.09 32.75
N SER A 513 6.53 6.15 32.41
CA SER A 513 6.31 7.50 32.98
C SER A 513 6.43 8.57 31.90
N VAL A 514 5.69 9.68 32.02
CA VAL A 514 5.71 10.76 31.02
C VAL A 514 7.05 11.48 30.98
N SER A 515 7.74 11.60 32.12
CA SER A 515 9.00 12.35 32.21
C SER A 515 10.22 11.59 31.70
N HIS A 516 10.18 10.25 31.65
CA HIS A 516 11.33 9.43 31.24
C HIS A 516 11.06 8.60 29.97
N HIS A 517 9.80 8.24 29.71
CA HIS A 517 9.45 7.26 28.68
C HIS A 517 8.51 7.86 27.63
N PRO A 518 9.07 8.49 26.57
CA PRO A 518 8.30 8.89 25.39
C PRO A 518 7.55 7.69 24.80
N ARG A 519 6.31 7.95 24.40
CA ARG A 519 5.45 7.02 23.68
C ARG A 519 4.86 7.78 22.50
N MET A 520 4.79 7.15 21.34
CA MET A 520 4.21 7.73 20.14
C MET A 520 3.57 6.66 19.26
N MET A 521 2.81 7.12 18.27
CA MET A 521 2.18 6.27 17.28
C MET A 521 2.90 6.44 15.94
N ALA A 522 3.24 5.34 15.28
CA ALA A 522 3.83 5.35 13.94
C ALA A 522 3.60 3.99 13.27
N ASP A 523 3.31 3.99 11.97
CA ASP A 523 3.31 2.76 11.17
C ASP A 523 4.75 2.33 10.89
N VAL A 524 5.25 1.32 11.62
CA VAL A 524 6.65 0.88 11.52
C VAL A 524 6.82 -0.36 10.64
N ASN A 525 5.74 -1.07 10.31
CA ASN A 525 5.76 -2.21 9.40
C ASN A 525 5.23 -1.89 7.99
N GLY A 526 4.69 -0.69 7.78
CA GLY A 526 4.18 -0.20 6.51
C GLY A 526 2.84 -0.81 6.11
N ASP A 527 2.02 -1.23 7.07
CA ASP A 527 0.71 -1.84 6.80
C ASP A 527 -0.46 -0.84 6.76
N GLY A 528 -0.16 0.44 6.96
CA GLY A 528 -1.13 1.53 6.95
C GLY A 528 -1.85 1.75 8.28
N MET A 529 -1.50 1.00 9.33
CA MET A 529 -2.01 1.20 10.69
C MET A 529 -0.90 1.73 11.61
N ALA A 530 -1.25 2.60 12.54
CA ALA A 530 -0.27 3.14 13.47
C ALA A 530 0.02 2.17 14.62
N ASP A 531 1.30 1.86 14.82
CA ASP A 531 1.82 1.01 15.89
C ASP A 531 2.21 1.82 17.12
N VAL A 532 2.25 1.16 18.28
CA VAL A 532 2.78 1.78 19.49
C VAL A 532 4.31 1.70 19.48
N VAL A 533 4.95 2.86 19.57
CA VAL A 533 6.40 3.00 19.75
C VAL A 533 6.68 3.59 21.12
N GLY A 534 7.34 2.82 22.00
CA GLY A 534 7.74 3.29 23.32
C GLY A 534 9.24 3.25 23.53
N PHE A 535 9.79 4.32 24.11
CA PHE A 535 11.20 4.45 24.46
C PHE A 535 11.32 4.23 25.97
N ALA A 536 11.74 3.03 26.36
CA ALA A 536 11.99 2.66 27.75
C ALA A 536 13.49 2.74 28.06
N ASP A 537 13.86 2.56 29.33
CA ASP A 537 15.25 2.56 29.78
C ASP A 537 16.14 1.56 29.03
N ALA A 538 15.59 0.39 28.66
CA ALA A 538 16.32 -0.68 27.98
C ALA A 538 16.35 -0.54 26.44
N GLY A 539 15.59 0.39 25.86
CA GLY A 539 15.52 0.57 24.42
C GLY A 539 14.12 0.88 23.89
N VAL A 540 13.93 0.62 22.59
CA VAL A 540 12.68 0.86 21.88
C VAL A 540 11.84 -0.40 21.85
N TYR A 541 10.61 -0.31 22.31
CA TYR A 541 9.62 -1.38 22.32
C TYR A 541 8.48 -1.06 21.36
N ILE A 542 8.14 -2.03 20.52
CA ILE A 542 7.13 -1.88 19.47
C ILE A 542 5.99 -2.84 19.73
N SER A 543 4.76 -2.35 19.68
CA SER A 543 3.58 -3.21 19.59
C SER A 543 2.83 -2.90 18.31
N LEU A 544 2.84 -3.86 17.39
CA LEU A 544 2.21 -3.71 16.08
C LEU A 544 0.69 -3.67 16.23
N SER A 545 0.04 -2.77 15.51
CA SER A 545 -1.40 -2.78 15.42
C SER A 545 -1.85 -4.00 14.63
N THR A 546 -2.85 -4.68 15.16
CA THR A 546 -3.56 -5.71 14.42
C THR A 546 -4.83 -5.16 13.77
N GLY A 547 -5.20 -3.91 14.06
CA GLY A 547 -6.51 -3.33 13.75
C GLY A 547 -7.65 -3.74 14.69
N SER A 548 -7.36 -4.55 15.71
CA SER A 548 -8.32 -4.92 16.77
C SER A 548 -7.70 -5.00 18.17
N GLY A 549 -6.42 -4.65 18.27
CA GLY A 549 -5.54 -4.86 19.42
C GLY A 549 -4.10 -4.54 19.02
N PHE A 550 -3.20 -4.45 19.99
CA PHE A 550 -1.76 -4.37 19.72
C PHE A 550 -1.08 -5.68 20.12
N THR A 551 -0.02 -6.07 19.40
CA THR A 551 0.81 -7.22 19.81
C THR A 551 1.47 -6.95 21.17
N SER A 552 1.96 -7.98 21.83
CA SER A 552 2.86 -7.75 22.98
C SER A 552 4.17 -7.10 22.50
N PRO A 553 4.76 -6.20 23.30
CA PRO A 553 5.98 -5.48 22.98
C PRO A 553 7.28 -6.29 23.06
#